data_AF-A0A818P6F4-F1
#
_entry.id   AF-A0A818P6F4-F1
#
_cell.length_a   1.000
_cell.length_b   1.000
_cell.length_c   1.000
_cell.angle_alpha   90.00
_cell.angle_beta   90.00
_cell.angle_gamma   90.00
#
_symmetry.space_group_name_H-M   'P 1'
#
loop_
_entity.id
_entity.type
_entity.pdbx_description
1 polymer ?
#
loop_
_entity_poly.entity_id
_entity_poly.type
_entity_poly.pdbx_seq_one_letter_code
_entity_poly.pdbx_strand_id
1 'polypeptide(L)'
;MIIINKISALTFFKSTEVHQGYDELYLLLPPIFQPLMDYFEDIYVGRRRPNGRATPKCLVELWNIYQGTLDDSMRTNNLAESWHRRFSSVVQFQHPSLWIFIQSLKKGEENYIHCQMVKANAGNTTLQKKKYLDYSKRLKNLLLSPQTTLLIDKLKELRSVCNCIAFLCNLLSFYFCFCCCYSTHVIILFNKFIL
;
A
#
# COMPACT_ATOMS: atom_id res chain seq x y z
N MET A 1 9.19 13.72 -5.14
CA MET A 1 9.46 12.60 -4.20
C MET A 1 9.16 12.91 -2.73
N ILE A 2 9.62 14.04 -2.16
CA ILE A 2 9.49 14.33 -0.70
C ILE A 2 8.04 14.45 -0.20
N ILE A 3 7.13 15.00 -1.00
CA ILE A 3 5.75 15.29 -0.58
C ILE A 3 4.86 14.05 -0.63
N ILE A 4 5.04 13.21 -1.66
CA ILE A 4 4.38 11.89 -1.74
C ILE A 4 4.67 11.09 -0.48
N ASN A 5 5.93 11.06 -0.02
CA ASN A 5 6.30 10.37 1.22
C ASN A 5 5.58 10.91 2.47
N LYS A 6 5.18 12.19 2.50
CA LYS A 6 4.42 12.75 3.61
C LYS A 6 2.96 12.28 3.60
N ILE A 7 2.34 12.18 2.42
CA ILE A 7 1.00 11.60 2.27
C ILE A 7 1.04 10.11 2.62
N SER A 8 2.06 9.39 2.14
CA SER A 8 2.25 7.97 2.45
C SER A 8 2.37 7.68 3.94
N ALA A 9 2.95 8.61 4.71
CA ALA A 9 3.09 8.43 6.13
C ALA A 9 1.73 8.39 6.87
N LEU A 10 0.65 8.95 6.29
CA LEU A 10 -0.70 8.90 6.89
C LEU A 10 -1.22 7.48 7.08
N THR A 11 -0.73 6.49 6.32
CA THR A 11 -1.18 5.10 6.50
C THR A 11 -0.62 4.41 7.74
N PHE A 12 0.39 5.03 8.35
CA PHE A 12 1.00 4.61 9.60
C PHE A 12 0.46 5.43 10.78
N PHE A 13 -0.61 6.20 10.60
CA PHE A 13 -1.32 6.84 11.69
C PHE A 13 -2.34 5.85 12.23
N LYS A 14 -2.64 5.93 13.54
CA LYS A 14 -3.82 5.24 14.06
C LYS A 14 -5.03 5.75 13.29
N SER A 15 -6.00 4.89 12.98
CA SER A 15 -7.18 5.29 12.20
C SER A 15 -7.91 6.51 12.78
N THR A 16 -7.89 6.67 14.12
CA THR A 16 -8.44 7.83 14.83
C THR A 16 -7.65 9.13 14.61
N GLU A 17 -6.35 9.04 14.35
CA GLU A 17 -5.43 10.17 14.16
C GLU A 17 -5.31 10.60 12.69
N VAL A 18 -5.76 9.77 11.74
CA VAL A 18 -5.63 10.01 10.29
C VAL A 18 -6.22 11.36 9.87
N HIS A 19 -7.42 11.68 10.36
CA HIS A 19 -8.10 12.94 10.03
C HIS A 19 -7.31 14.17 10.48
N GLN A 20 -6.78 14.13 11.71
CA GLN A 20 -5.97 15.21 12.25
C GLN A 20 -4.64 15.33 11.49
N GLY A 21 -3.99 14.20 11.21
CA GLY A 21 -2.75 14.17 10.44
C GLY A 21 -2.93 14.73 9.02
N TYR A 22 -4.07 14.48 8.38
CA TYR A 22 -4.41 15.07 7.08
C TYR A 22 -4.58 16.59 7.17
N ASP A 23 -5.36 17.08 8.15
CA ASP A 23 -5.61 18.52 8.32
C ASP A 23 -4.32 19.32 8.56
N GLU A 24 -3.44 18.80 9.41
CA GLU A 24 -2.12 19.40 9.65
C GLU A 24 -1.22 19.34 8.40
N LEU A 25 -1.26 18.24 7.64
CA LEU A 25 -0.50 18.12 6.39
C LEU A 25 -1.00 19.09 5.32
N TYR A 26 -2.32 19.28 5.21
CA TYR A 26 -2.97 20.21 4.28
C TYR A 26 -2.50 21.65 4.48
N LEU A 27 -2.36 22.06 5.74
CA LEU A 27 -1.87 23.40 6.12
C LEU A 27 -0.36 23.57 5.89
N LEU A 28 0.41 22.49 5.99
CA LEU A 28 1.87 22.52 5.86
C LEU A 28 2.36 22.50 4.41
N LEU A 29 1.56 21.97 3.49
CA LEU A 29 1.95 21.85 2.08
C LEU A 29 1.71 23.14 1.30
N PRO A 30 2.61 23.51 0.37
CA PRO A 30 2.41 24.68 -0.48
C PRO A 30 1.12 24.59 -1.31
N PRO A 31 0.47 25.72 -1.66
CA PRO A 31 -0.81 25.75 -2.37
C PRO A 31 -0.85 24.95 -3.68
N ILE A 32 0.29 24.79 -4.36
CA ILE A 32 0.42 23.99 -5.59
C ILE A 32 0.02 22.52 -5.42
N PHE A 33 0.06 21.98 -4.19
CA PHE A 33 -0.32 20.59 -3.90
C PHE A 33 -1.77 20.43 -3.46
N GLN A 34 -2.53 21.53 -3.32
CA GLN A 34 -3.93 21.45 -2.87
C GLN A 34 -4.81 20.59 -3.78
N PRO A 35 -4.70 20.64 -5.13
CA PRO A 35 -5.47 19.74 -5.98
C PRO A 35 -5.23 18.24 -5.70
N LEU A 36 -4.00 17.88 -5.32
CA LEU A 36 -3.65 16.51 -4.94
C LEU A 36 -4.23 16.16 -3.56
N MET A 37 -4.14 17.09 -2.61
CA MET A 37 -4.69 16.89 -1.26
C MET A 37 -6.21 16.80 -1.28
N ASP A 38 -6.88 17.63 -2.07
CA ASP A 38 -8.31 17.62 -2.33
C ASP A 38 -8.77 16.27 -2.87
N TYR A 39 -8.08 15.79 -3.91
CA TYR A 39 -8.31 14.46 -4.45
C TYR A 39 -8.15 13.37 -3.39
N PHE A 40 -7.06 13.42 -2.61
CA PHE A 40 -6.83 12.45 -1.54
C PHE A 40 -7.93 12.51 -0.48
N GLU A 41 -8.43 13.70 -0.15
CA GLU A 41 -9.56 13.88 0.78
C GLU A 41 -10.81 13.21 0.25
N ASP A 42 -11.19 13.46 -1.00
CA ASP A 42 -12.41 12.92 -1.60
C ASP A 42 -12.40 11.39 -1.68
N ILE A 43 -11.23 10.79 -1.91
CA ILE A 43 -11.12 9.34 -2.09
C ILE A 43 -10.90 8.60 -0.77
N TYR A 44 -10.01 9.08 0.11
CA TYR A 44 -9.47 8.28 1.21
C TYR A 44 -9.79 8.80 2.62
N VAL A 45 -10.05 10.11 2.79
CA VAL A 45 -10.21 10.73 4.13
C VAL A 45 -11.64 11.18 4.41
N GLY A 46 -12.34 11.69 3.40
CA GLY A 46 -13.68 12.24 3.47
C GLY A 46 -13.69 13.73 3.81
N ARG A 47 -14.38 14.53 2.98
CA ARG A 47 -14.51 15.99 3.14
C ARG A 47 -15.10 16.40 4.48
N ARG A 48 -14.60 17.47 5.08
CA ARG A 48 -15.20 18.08 6.28
C ARG A 48 -16.57 18.71 5.95
N ARG A 49 -17.58 18.40 6.76
CA ARG A 49 -18.96 18.94 6.68
C ARG A 49 -19.39 19.44 8.07
N PRO A 50 -20.48 20.22 8.18
CA PRO A 50 -20.97 20.71 9.47
C PRO A 50 -21.27 19.60 10.49
N ASN A 51 -21.75 18.44 10.02
CA ASN A 51 -22.14 17.30 10.85
C ASN A 51 -21.03 16.24 10.98
N GLY A 52 -19.76 16.61 10.74
CA GLY A 52 -18.62 15.67 10.73
C GLY A 52 -18.03 15.49 9.34
N ARG A 53 -17.25 14.42 9.12
CA ARG A 53 -16.68 14.12 7.80
C ARG A 53 -17.64 13.31 6.94
N ALA A 54 -17.60 13.55 5.63
CA ALA A 54 -18.24 12.68 4.66
C ALA A 54 -17.59 11.29 4.68
N THR A 55 -18.35 10.25 4.36
CA THR A 55 -17.78 8.93 4.15
C THR A 55 -16.87 8.96 2.90
N PRO A 56 -15.59 8.57 3.00
CA PRO A 56 -14.70 8.48 1.85
C PRO A 56 -15.12 7.33 0.92
N LYS A 57 -14.69 7.38 -0.35
CA LYS A 57 -14.92 6.28 -1.30
C LYS A 57 -14.15 5.01 -0.92
N CYS A 58 -13.00 5.17 -0.29
CA CYS A 58 -12.18 4.12 0.26
C CYS A 58 -12.04 4.35 1.77
N LEU A 59 -12.67 3.48 2.56
CA LEU A 59 -12.67 3.56 4.02
C LEU A 59 -11.27 3.46 4.59
N VAL A 60 -10.99 4.21 5.65
CA VAL A 60 -9.67 4.26 6.32
C VAL A 60 -9.20 2.86 6.72
N GLU A 61 -10.12 2.02 7.20
CA GLU A 61 -9.87 0.66 7.63
C GLU A 61 -9.33 -0.24 6.50
N LEU A 62 -9.60 0.08 5.23
CA LEU A 62 -9.18 -0.73 4.09
C LEU A 62 -7.76 -0.42 3.62
N TRP A 63 -7.31 0.82 3.77
CA TRP A 63 -6.00 1.26 3.26
C TRP A 63 -4.99 1.56 4.37
N ASN A 64 -5.44 1.72 5.61
CA ASN A 64 -4.57 1.94 6.76
C ASN A 64 -3.79 0.66 7.09
N ILE A 65 -2.49 0.80 7.32
CA ILE A 65 -1.58 -0.33 7.58
C ILE A 65 -0.98 -0.26 8.99
N TYR A 66 -1.47 0.63 9.86
CA TYR A 66 -0.98 0.75 11.24
C TYR A 66 -1.15 -0.55 12.01
N GLN A 67 -2.37 -1.08 12.07
CA GLN A 67 -2.65 -2.33 12.79
C GLN A 67 -1.93 -3.52 12.15
N GLY A 68 -2.01 -3.68 10.83
CA GLY A 68 -1.25 -4.73 10.14
C GLY A 68 0.26 -4.65 10.36
N THR A 69 0.81 -3.43 10.54
CA THR A 69 2.21 -3.25 10.91
C THR A 69 2.52 -3.76 12.31
N LEU A 70 1.62 -3.52 13.28
CA LEU A 70 1.75 -4.02 14.65
C LEU A 70 1.57 -5.54 14.74
N ASP A 71 0.69 -6.11 13.90
CA ASP A 71 0.40 -7.54 13.86
C ASP A 71 1.43 -8.33 13.02
N ASP A 72 2.47 -7.67 12.51
CA ASP A 72 3.46 -8.24 11.59
C ASP A 72 2.81 -8.90 10.35
N SER A 73 1.66 -8.36 9.91
CA SER A 73 0.97 -8.77 8.70
C SER A 73 1.77 -8.44 7.43
N MET A 74 1.45 -9.09 6.32
CA MET A 74 2.06 -8.74 5.04
C MET A 74 1.68 -7.31 4.63
N ARG A 75 2.68 -6.41 4.65
CA ARG A 75 2.49 -4.97 4.38
C ARG A 75 2.49 -4.59 2.90
N THR A 76 2.90 -5.52 2.04
CA THR A 76 3.16 -5.26 0.61
C THR A 76 2.53 -6.31 -0.26
N ASN A 77 2.06 -5.90 -1.44
CA ASN A 77 1.59 -6.80 -2.50
C ASN A 77 2.69 -7.69 -3.09
N ASN A 78 3.94 -7.64 -2.60
CA ASN A 78 5.08 -8.40 -3.12
C ASN A 78 4.79 -9.89 -3.28
N LEU A 79 4.00 -10.51 -2.39
CA LEU A 79 3.63 -11.91 -2.54
C LEU A 79 2.71 -12.12 -3.74
N ALA A 80 1.67 -11.29 -3.89
CA ALA A 80 0.78 -11.41 -5.04
C ALA A 80 1.44 -10.95 -6.35
N GLU A 81 2.34 -9.96 -6.33
CA GLU A 81 3.19 -9.60 -7.47
C GLU A 81 4.14 -10.74 -7.84
N SER A 82 4.74 -11.40 -6.85
CA SER A 82 5.61 -12.56 -7.09
C SER A 82 4.82 -13.74 -7.62
N TRP A 83 3.63 -13.98 -7.07
CA TRP A 83 2.69 -14.99 -7.55
C TRP A 83 2.28 -14.69 -8.99
N HIS A 84 1.85 -13.47 -9.27
CA HIS A 84 1.45 -13.02 -10.60
C HIS A 84 2.60 -13.13 -11.59
N ARG A 85 3.81 -12.69 -11.23
CA ARG A 85 5.00 -12.81 -12.10
C ARG A 85 5.30 -14.27 -12.43
N ARG A 86 5.25 -15.15 -11.42
CA ARG A 86 5.44 -16.59 -11.64
C ARG A 86 4.32 -17.17 -12.50
N PHE A 87 3.07 -16.88 -12.18
CA PHE A 87 1.92 -17.39 -12.91
C PHE A 87 1.94 -16.93 -14.37
N SER A 88 2.26 -15.65 -14.63
CA SER A 88 2.44 -15.12 -15.98
C SER A 88 3.57 -15.81 -16.74
N SER A 89 4.64 -16.24 -16.06
CA SER A 89 5.70 -17.05 -16.70
C SER A 89 5.25 -18.47 -17.08
N VAL A 90 4.22 -19.00 -16.40
CA VAL A 90 3.59 -20.30 -16.73
C VAL A 90 2.57 -20.16 -17.85
N VAL A 91 1.76 -19.10 -17.81
CA VAL A 91 0.74 -18.83 -18.84
C VAL A 91 1.36 -18.40 -20.16
N GLN A 92 2.43 -17.60 -20.13
CA GLN A 92 3.18 -17.09 -21.30
C GLN A 92 2.36 -16.25 -22.31
N PHE A 93 1.11 -15.92 -22.00
CA PHE A 93 0.23 -15.08 -22.80
C PHE A 93 -0.33 -13.93 -21.97
N GLN A 94 -0.44 -12.74 -22.58
CA GLN A 94 -1.01 -11.56 -21.94
C GLN A 94 -2.54 -11.67 -21.77
N HIS A 95 -3.21 -12.34 -22.70
CA HIS A 95 -4.67 -12.51 -22.73
C HIS A 95 -5.05 -13.97 -23.02
N PRO A 96 -4.84 -14.90 -22.07
CA PRO A 96 -5.24 -16.29 -22.26
C PRO A 96 -6.77 -16.42 -22.33
N SER A 97 -7.26 -17.38 -23.12
CA SER A 97 -8.67 -17.77 -23.03
C SER A 97 -8.97 -18.33 -21.64
N LEU A 98 -10.23 -18.25 -21.20
CA LEU A 98 -10.65 -18.79 -19.89
C LEU A 98 -10.24 -20.26 -19.73
N TRP A 99 -10.33 -21.05 -20.81
CA TRP A 99 -9.90 -22.44 -20.82
C TRP A 99 -8.40 -22.59 -20.54
N ILE A 100 -7.54 -21.85 -21.26
CA ILE A 100 -6.08 -21.88 -21.06
C ILE A 100 -5.74 -21.44 -19.63
N PHE A 101 -6.38 -20.38 -19.15
CA PHE A 101 -6.19 -19.88 -17.78
C PHE A 101 -6.50 -20.96 -16.72
N ILE A 102 -7.65 -21.65 -16.82
CA ILE A 102 -8.02 -22.73 -15.90
C ILE A 102 -7.03 -23.89 -15.97
N GLN A 103 -6.58 -24.25 -17.18
CA GLN A 103 -5.59 -25.32 -17.35
C GLN A 103 -4.24 -24.95 -16.74
N SER A 104 -3.80 -23.70 -16.91
CA SER A 104 -2.58 -23.17 -16.29
C SER A 104 -2.67 -23.11 -14.77
N LEU A 105 -3.84 -22.77 -14.21
CA LEU A 105 -4.06 -22.85 -12.77
C LEU A 105 -3.92 -24.29 -12.27
N LYS A 106 -4.62 -25.24 -12.89
CA LYS A 106 -4.55 -26.65 -12.47
C LYS A 106 -3.12 -27.18 -12.57
N LYS A 107 -2.48 -27.11 -13.74
CA LYS A 107 -1.16 -27.75 -13.91
C LYS A 107 -0.02 -26.94 -13.32
N GLY A 108 -0.06 -25.61 -13.40
CA GLY A 108 1.01 -24.74 -12.93
C GLY A 108 1.01 -24.59 -11.42
N GLU A 109 -0.12 -24.19 -10.85
CA GLU A 109 -0.22 -23.88 -9.42
C GLU A 109 -0.19 -25.14 -8.56
N GLU A 110 -0.88 -26.20 -8.96
CA GLU A 110 -0.89 -27.47 -8.20
C GLU A 110 0.52 -28.05 -8.08
N ASN A 111 1.26 -28.10 -9.19
CA ASN A 111 2.65 -28.56 -9.19
C ASN A 111 3.53 -27.70 -8.28
N TYR A 112 3.39 -26.37 -8.35
CA TYR A 112 4.13 -25.48 -7.47
C TYR A 112 3.81 -25.73 -5.99
N ILE A 113 2.52 -25.77 -5.64
CA ILE A 113 2.06 -25.98 -4.26
C ILE A 113 2.56 -27.32 -3.74
N HIS A 114 2.44 -28.39 -4.53
CA HIS A 114 2.94 -29.71 -4.19
C HIS A 114 4.45 -29.69 -3.92
N CYS A 115 5.25 -29.07 -4.79
CA CYS A 115 6.69 -28.90 -4.57
C CYS A 115 7.00 -28.11 -3.28
N GLN A 116 6.22 -27.07 -2.97
CA GLN A 116 6.41 -26.30 -1.74
C GLN A 116 6.02 -27.09 -0.49
N MET A 117 4.96 -27.90 -0.55
CA MET A 117 4.57 -28.80 0.54
C MET A 117 5.65 -29.85 0.82
N VAL A 118 6.19 -30.49 -0.23
CA VAL A 118 7.29 -31.47 -0.08
C VAL A 118 8.52 -30.82 0.56
N LYS A 119 8.89 -29.61 0.13
CA LYS A 119 9.99 -28.86 0.75
C LYS A 119 9.71 -28.55 2.22
N ALA A 120 8.52 -28.08 2.55
CA ALA A 120 8.12 -27.77 3.91
C ALA A 120 8.14 -29.02 4.81
N ASN A 121 7.63 -30.15 4.32
CA ASN A 121 7.66 -31.43 5.03
C ASN A 121 9.08 -31.96 5.23
N ALA A 122 10.00 -31.66 4.31
CA ALA A 122 11.43 -31.94 4.45
C ALA A 122 12.16 -30.97 5.41
N GLY A 123 11.43 -30.07 6.09
CA GLY A 123 11.99 -29.09 7.02
C GLY A 123 12.61 -27.86 6.37
N ASN A 124 12.49 -27.69 5.04
CA ASN A 124 12.95 -26.46 4.40
C ASN A 124 12.03 -25.30 4.77
N THR A 125 12.53 -24.39 5.60
CA THR A 125 11.85 -23.13 5.90
C THR A 125 12.35 -22.04 4.97
N THR A 126 11.43 -21.33 4.31
CA THR A 126 11.78 -20.09 3.61
C THR A 126 12.03 -19.00 4.63
N LEU A 127 13.29 -18.80 5.00
CA LEU A 127 13.68 -17.74 5.93
C LEU A 127 13.52 -16.37 5.26
N GLN A 128 12.82 -15.45 5.92
CA GLN A 128 12.81 -14.06 5.49
C GLN A 128 14.22 -13.48 5.64
N LYS A 129 14.67 -12.71 4.64
CA LYS A 129 15.99 -12.06 4.71
C LYS A 129 16.03 -11.13 5.93
N LYS A 130 17.12 -11.22 6.71
CA LYS A 130 17.34 -10.44 7.94
C LYS A 130 17.04 -8.94 7.76
N LYS A 131 17.45 -8.35 6.63
CA LYS A 131 17.14 -6.95 6.27
C LYS A 131 15.66 -6.59 6.42
N TYR A 132 14.74 -7.46 5.96
CA TYR A 132 13.31 -7.19 6.04
C TYR A 132 12.75 -7.37 7.45
N LEU A 133 13.28 -8.33 8.21
CA LEU A 133 12.94 -8.51 9.62
C LEU A 133 13.38 -7.30 10.45
N ASP A 134 14.61 -6.84 10.25
CA ASP A 134 15.17 -5.67 10.95
C ASP A 134 14.40 -4.39 10.58
N TYR A 135 14.03 -4.24 9.31
CA TYR A 135 13.15 -3.15 8.87
C TYR A 135 11.77 -3.24 9.54
N SER A 136 11.18 -4.44 9.61
CA SER A 136 9.88 -4.64 10.24
C SER A 136 9.88 -4.20 11.70
N LYS A 137 10.90 -4.66 12.44
CA LYS A 137 11.13 -4.31 13.84
C LYS A 137 11.33 -2.81 14.03
N ARG A 138 12.17 -2.18 13.20
CA ARG A 138 12.39 -0.73 13.26
C ARG A 138 11.08 0.02 13.09
N LEU A 139 10.27 -0.34 12.09
CA LEU A 139 8.99 0.31 11.86
C LEU A 139 8.01 0.13 13.03
N LYS A 140 7.90 -1.08 13.57
CA LYS A 140 7.05 -1.38 14.74
C LYS A 140 7.45 -0.54 15.95
N ASN A 141 8.76 -0.43 16.21
CA ASN A 141 9.29 0.39 17.29
C ASN A 141 8.95 1.88 17.12
N LEU A 142 8.97 2.40 15.89
CA LEU A 142 8.57 3.78 15.58
C LEU A 142 7.06 4.02 15.79
N LEU A 143 6.22 3.00 15.60
CA LEU A 143 4.77 3.12 15.83
C LEU A 143 4.37 3.02 17.29
N LEU A 144 5.20 2.34 18.09
CA LEU A 144 5.01 2.11 19.52
C LEU A 144 5.71 3.16 20.40
N SER A 145 6.59 4.00 19.84
CA SER A 145 7.31 5.01 20.61
C SER A 145 6.32 6.02 21.22
N PRO A 146 6.37 6.30 22.54
CA PRO A 146 5.46 7.23 23.20
C PRO A 146 5.65 8.71 22.79
N GLN A 147 6.72 9.03 22.07
CA GLN A 147 7.05 10.39 21.67
C GLN A 147 6.82 10.58 20.18
N THR A 148 5.75 11.28 19.81
CA THR A 148 5.75 12.18 18.64
C THR A 148 4.56 13.11 18.75
N THR A 149 4.71 14.13 19.59
CA THR A 149 3.73 15.20 19.81
C THR A 149 3.54 16.12 18.61
N LEU A 150 4.31 15.94 17.53
CA LEU A 150 4.17 16.69 16.27
C LEU A 150 4.20 15.73 15.07
N LEU A 151 3.17 15.81 14.23
CA LEU A 151 3.08 15.15 12.91
C LEU A 151 4.38 15.30 12.12
N ILE A 152 5.01 16.47 12.15
CA ILE A 152 6.25 16.78 11.43
C ILE A 152 7.39 15.83 11.81
N ASP A 153 7.53 15.46 13.07
CA ASP A 153 8.60 14.59 13.54
C ASP A 153 8.29 13.13 13.20
N LYS A 154 7.03 12.72 13.32
CA LYS A 154 6.54 11.41 12.84
C LYS A 154 6.75 11.27 11.31
N LEU A 155 6.48 12.33 10.54
CA LEU A 155 6.70 12.40 9.10
C LEU A 155 8.19 12.36 8.71
N LYS A 156 9.08 12.99 9.51
CA LYS A 156 10.54 12.94 9.27
C LYS A 156 11.08 11.54 9.53
N GLU A 157 10.64 10.88 10.59
CA GLU A 157 11.07 9.50 10.90
C GLU A 157 10.52 8.49 9.89
N LEU A 158 9.25 8.63 9.50
CA LEU A 158 8.60 7.81 8.48
C LEU A 158 9.13 8.08 7.06
N ARG A 159 9.77 9.23 6.80
CA ARG A 159 10.47 9.47 5.52
C ARG A 159 11.55 8.43 5.24
N SER A 160 12.26 7.96 6.29
CA SER A 160 13.29 6.92 6.15
C SER A 160 12.71 5.55 5.75
N VAL A 161 11.41 5.36 5.98
CA VAL A 161 10.64 4.13 5.75
C VAL A 161 9.89 4.20 4.41
N CYS A 162 9.32 5.36 4.07
CA CYS A 162 8.53 5.57 2.85
C CYS A 162 9.34 5.56 1.54
N ASN A 163 10.68 5.59 1.60
CA ASN A 163 11.53 5.39 0.42
C ASN A 163 11.48 3.95 -0.12
N CYS A 164 10.88 3.01 0.61
CA CYS A 164 10.52 1.70 0.07
C CYS A 164 9.27 1.82 -0.82
N ILE A 165 9.55 1.96 -2.12
CA ILE A 165 8.74 1.96 -3.37
C ILE A 165 7.34 1.28 -3.37
N ALA A 166 6.92 0.54 -2.35
CA ALA A 166 5.64 -0.17 -2.30
C ALA A 166 4.41 0.73 -2.09
N PHE A 167 4.58 1.99 -1.67
CA PHE A 167 3.44 2.86 -1.40
C PHE A 167 2.77 3.41 -2.66
N LEU A 168 3.57 3.76 -3.68
CA LEU A 168 3.04 4.12 -5.00
C LEU A 168 2.38 2.91 -5.67
N CYS A 169 2.95 1.70 -5.49
CA CYS A 169 2.30 0.48 -5.93
C CYS A 169 0.99 0.22 -5.20
N ASN A 170 0.83 0.54 -3.90
CA ASN A 170 -0.46 0.35 -3.23
C ASN A 170 -1.49 1.41 -3.64
N LEU A 171 -1.12 2.69 -3.81
CA LEU A 171 -2.06 3.68 -4.36
C LEU A 171 -2.47 3.33 -5.80
N LEU A 172 -1.53 2.84 -6.63
CA LEU A 172 -1.79 2.39 -8.00
C LEU A 172 -2.43 1.00 -8.06
N SER A 173 -2.20 0.09 -7.12
CA SER A 173 -2.75 -1.29 -7.12
C SER A 173 -4.14 -1.33 -6.49
N PHE A 174 -4.42 -0.48 -5.49
CA PHE A 174 -5.81 -0.20 -5.11
C PHE A 174 -6.55 0.49 -6.26
N TYR A 175 -5.87 1.38 -7.02
CA TYR A 175 -6.40 1.89 -8.28
C TYR A 175 -6.65 0.78 -9.30
N PHE A 176 -5.71 -0.12 -9.57
CA PHE A 176 -5.89 -1.19 -10.57
C PHE A 176 -6.93 -2.23 -10.16
N CYS A 177 -7.09 -2.49 -8.86
CA CYS A 177 -8.10 -3.41 -8.35
C CYS A 177 -9.52 -2.82 -8.39
N PHE A 178 -9.67 -1.49 -8.25
CA PHE A 178 -10.98 -0.80 -8.34
C PHE A 178 -11.28 -0.15 -9.72
N CYS A 179 -10.27 0.17 -10.52
CA CYS A 179 -10.40 0.93 -11.79
C CYS A 179 -10.62 0.06 -13.02
N CYS A 180 -11.08 -1.19 -12.86
CA CYS A 180 -11.87 -1.80 -13.93
C CYS A 180 -13.20 -1.05 -14.18
N CYS A 181 -13.52 0.03 -13.45
CA CYS A 181 -14.79 0.76 -13.64
C CYS A 181 -14.76 2.29 -13.78
N TYR A 182 -13.71 3.06 -13.43
CA TYR A 182 -13.82 4.54 -13.50
C TYR A 182 -12.54 5.32 -13.90
N SER A 183 -12.65 5.98 -15.06
CA SER A 183 -12.05 7.26 -15.51
C SER A 183 -10.53 7.36 -15.78
N THR A 184 -10.20 7.55 -17.05
CA THR A 184 -8.89 7.81 -17.67
C THR A 184 -8.24 9.16 -17.30
N HIS A 185 -8.96 10.09 -16.68
CA HIS A 185 -8.46 11.44 -16.40
C HIS A 185 -7.41 11.52 -15.27
N VAL A 186 -7.37 10.56 -14.34
CA VAL A 186 -6.49 10.62 -13.15
C VAL A 186 -5.05 10.21 -13.47
N ILE A 187 -4.84 9.38 -14.50
CA ILE A 187 -3.50 8.96 -14.99
C ILE A 187 -2.69 10.18 -15.48
N ILE A 188 -3.37 11.17 -16.07
CA ILE A 188 -2.73 12.37 -16.62
C ILE A 188 -2.23 13.29 -15.50
N LEU A 189 -3.01 13.45 -14.41
CA LEU A 189 -2.59 14.26 -13.27
C LEU A 189 -1.44 13.59 -12.49
N PHE A 190 -1.48 12.27 -12.30
CA PHE A 190 -0.43 11.56 -11.57
C PHE A 190 0.91 11.56 -12.32
N ASN A 191 0.92 11.44 -13.65
CA ASN A 191 2.14 11.54 -14.46
C ASN A 191 2.73 12.95 -14.52
N LYS A 192 1.90 14.00 -14.38
CA LYS A 192 2.35 15.40 -14.45
C LYS A 192 3.08 15.88 -13.19
N PHE A 193 2.92 15.18 -12.06
CA PHE A 193 3.52 15.55 -10.76
C PHE A 193 4.67 14.60 -10.33
N ILE A 194 4.90 13.50 -11.06
CA ILE A 194 5.95 12.50 -10.77
C ILE A 194 7.21 12.70 -11.63
N LEU A 195 7.11 13.40 -12.76
CA LEU A 195 8.24 13.92 -13.54
C LEU A 195 8.61 15.32 -13.05
#